data_AF-A0AA96S1I9-F1
#
_entry.id   AF-A0AA96S1I9-F1
#
_cell.length_a   1.000
_cell.length_b   1.000
_cell.length_c   1.000
_cell.angle_alpha   90.00
_cell.angle_beta   90.00
_cell.angle_gamma   90.00
#
_symmetry.space_group_name_H-M   'P 1'
#
loop_
_entity.id
_entity.type
_entity.pdbx_description
1 polymer ?
#
loop_
_entity_poly.entity_id
_entity_poly.type
_entity_poly.pdbx_seq_one_letter_code
_entity_poly.pdbx_strand_id
1 'polypeptide(L)'
;MKIENRTYKMLDFVKIPLSISPGMVLLQVLFDGIISSLVPTFQVLATASFIDTAIRIFQGQADRSRIVLPLFWVLLFVSYNYWMVLMGLVREKLNLNLTKAFRAAVTEKRARLEYRHVENNETWDLVERVGKDPAGQIGKGFRNLVIMAGLFIRIGSILMILLLRVWWAPFVIVAFSIPLLRRES
;
A
#
# COMPACT_ATOMS: atom_id res chain seq x y z
N MET A 1 4.31 -3.33 24.63
CA MET A 1 3.98 -1.95 24.25
C MET A 1 3.37 -1.26 25.47
N LYS A 2 3.82 -0.05 25.83
CA LYS A 2 3.20 0.72 26.93
C LYS A 2 2.29 1.80 26.33
N ILE A 3 1.07 1.94 26.84
CA ILE A 3 0.13 2.99 26.44
C ILE A 3 0.45 4.23 27.28
N GLU A 4 1.00 5.27 26.63
CA GLU A 4 1.37 6.56 27.22
C GLU A 4 0.31 7.62 26.94
N ASN A 5 0.12 8.57 27.86
CA ASN A 5 -0.80 9.68 27.67
C ASN A 5 -0.13 10.74 26.78
N ARG A 6 -0.26 10.59 25.45
CA ARG A 6 0.28 11.53 24.46
C ARG A 6 -0.61 11.63 23.23
N THR A 7 -0.56 12.76 22.54
CA THR A 7 -1.17 12.93 21.22
C THR A 7 -0.39 12.14 20.18
N TYR A 8 -0.99 11.09 19.62
CA TYR A 8 -0.40 10.27 18.58
C TYR A 8 -0.38 11.03 17.25
N LYS A 9 0.78 11.04 16.57
CA LYS A 9 1.00 11.69 15.27
C LYS A 9 1.05 10.65 14.14
N MET A 10 1.05 11.11 12.88
CA MET A 10 1.22 10.26 11.68
C MET A 10 2.39 9.27 11.78
N LEU A 11 3.51 9.69 12.39
CA LEU A 11 4.70 8.84 12.58
C LEU A 11 4.45 7.65 13.53
N ASP A 12 3.49 7.76 14.45
CA ASP A 12 3.17 6.66 15.37
C ASP A 12 2.50 5.49 14.64
N PHE A 13 1.77 5.75 13.55
CA PHE A 13 1.23 4.70 12.67
C PHE A 13 2.33 3.86 12.01
N VAL A 14 3.55 4.38 11.88
CA VAL A 14 4.70 3.62 11.34
C VAL A 14 5.53 3.00 12.47
N LYS A 15 5.81 3.77 13.52
CA LYS A 15 6.65 3.32 14.63
C LYS A 15 6.02 2.16 15.40
N ILE A 16 4.71 2.18 15.65
CA ILE A 16 4.03 1.16 16.46
C ILE A 16 4.09 -0.23 15.80
N PRO A 17 3.71 -0.40 14.51
CA PRO A 17 3.88 -1.69 13.83
C PRO A 17 5.35 -2.14 13.75
N LEU A 18 6.27 -1.21 13.51
CA LEU A 18 7.71 -1.49 13.40
C LEU A 18 8.28 -2.07 14.70
N SER A 19 7.86 -1.54 15.85
CA SER A 19 8.29 -2.04 17.16
C SER A 19 7.73 -3.42 17.52
N ILE A 20 6.63 -3.84 16.90
CA ILE A 20 5.96 -5.12 17.20
C ILE A 20 6.45 -6.22 16.25
N SER A 21 6.52 -5.95 14.95
CA SER A 21 6.94 -6.94 13.96
C SER A 21 7.70 -6.28 12.79
N PRO A 22 8.99 -5.97 12.95
CA PRO A 22 9.77 -5.26 11.94
C PRO A 22 9.88 -6.05 10.63
N GLY A 23 9.98 -7.38 10.69
CA GLY A 23 10.07 -8.24 9.51
C GLY A 23 8.80 -8.25 8.65
N MET A 24 7.61 -8.30 9.28
CA MET A 24 6.34 -8.25 8.55
C MET A 24 6.08 -6.86 7.97
N VAL A 25 6.46 -5.81 8.71
CA VAL A 25 6.40 -4.43 8.23
C VAL A 25 7.30 -4.23 7.01
N LEU A 26 8.54 -4.73 7.05
CA LEU A 26 9.47 -4.63 5.91
C LEU A 26 8.91 -5.33 4.67
N LEU A 27 8.40 -6.57 4.83
CA LEU A 27 7.74 -7.29 3.74
C LEU A 27 6.57 -6.50 3.18
N GLN A 28 5.71 -5.93 4.04
CA GLN A 28 4.57 -5.16 3.59
C GLN A 28 5.01 -3.89 2.83
N VAL A 29 6.01 -3.14 3.31
CA VAL A 29 6.52 -1.96 2.61
C VAL A 29 7.11 -2.32 1.24
N LEU A 30 7.88 -3.41 1.18
CA LEU A 30 8.53 -3.86 -0.04
C LEU A 30 7.49 -4.31 -1.09
N PHE A 31 6.52 -5.13 -0.71
CA PHE A 31 5.50 -5.66 -1.63
C PHE A 31 4.37 -4.65 -1.91
N ASP A 32 3.70 -4.13 -0.88
CA ASP A 32 2.55 -3.22 -1.05
C ASP A 32 2.98 -1.79 -1.42
N GLY A 33 4.20 -1.39 -1.09
CA GLY A 33 4.69 -0.03 -1.35
C GLY A 33 5.51 0.06 -2.63
N ILE A 34 6.56 -0.75 -2.77
CA ILE A 34 7.54 -0.61 -3.85
C ILE A 34 7.15 -1.44 -5.07
N ILE A 35 7.03 -2.77 -4.91
CA ILE A 35 6.81 -3.69 -6.04
C ILE A 35 5.46 -3.41 -6.69
N SER A 36 4.38 -3.37 -5.91
CA SER A 36 3.02 -3.10 -6.41
C SER A 36 2.91 -1.79 -7.19
N SER A 37 3.72 -0.79 -6.84
CA SER A 37 3.71 0.54 -7.45
C SER A 37 4.49 0.60 -8.76
N LEU A 38 5.49 -0.26 -8.92
CA LEU A 38 6.33 -0.34 -10.12
C LEU A 38 5.80 -1.34 -11.15
N VAL A 39 5.10 -2.40 -10.73
CA VAL A 39 4.53 -3.41 -11.63
C VAL A 39 3.70 -2.79 -12.77
N PRO A 40 2.77 -1.84 -12.53
CA PRO A 40 2.02 -1.20 -13.61
C PRO A 40 2.91 -0.51 -14.64
N THR A 41 4.01 0.09 -14.18
CA THR A 41 4.98 0.79 -15.02
C THR A 41 5.70 -0.19 -15.94
N PHE A 42 6.16 -1.32 -15.42
CA PHE A 42 6.78 -2.38 -16.23
C PHE A 42 5.78 -3.07 -17.16
N GLN A 43 4.53 -3.23 -16.72
CA GLN A 43 3.47 -3.79 -17.55
C GLN A 43 3.24 -2.93 -18.80
N VAL A 44 3.21 -1.61 -18.68
CA VAL A 44 3.11 -0.69 -19.84
C VAL A 44 4.26 -0.91 -20.82
N LEU A 45 5.50 -1.04 -20.33
CA LEU A 45 6.67 -1.29 -21.18
C LEU A 45 6.62 -2.67 -21.87
N ALA A 46 6.18 -3.71 -21.15
CA ALA A 46 6.02 -5.05 -21.69
C ALA A 46 4.94 -5.07 -22.78
N THR A 47 3.80 -4.41 -22.55
CA THR A 47 2.72 -4.28 -23.53
C THR A 47 3.17 -3.50 -24.76
N ALA A 48 3.89 -2.39 -24.60
CA ALA A 48 4.45 -1.65 -25.73
C ALA A 48 5.42 -2.52 -26.54
N SER A 49 6.32 -3.26 -25.88
CA SER A 49 7.28 -4.14 -26.54
C SER A 49 6.60 -5.29 -27.31
N PHE A 50 5.49 -5.80 -26.77
CA PHE A 50 4.66 -6.80 -27.45
C PHE A 50 4.02 -6.23 -28.71
N ILE A 51 3.40 -5.05 -28.62
CA ILE A 51 2.76 -4.37 -29.76
C ILE A 51 3.81 -4.07 -30.85
N ASP A 52 4.95 -3.48 -30.47
CA ASP A 52 6.02 -3.13 -31.41
C ASP A 52 6.57 -4.38 -32.13
N THR A 53 6.74 -5.49 -31.41
CA THR A 53 7.21 -6.76 -31.98
C THR A 53 6.16 -7.37 -32.90
N ALA A 54 4.88 -7.33 -32.54
CA ALA A 54 3.80 -7.79 -33.39
C ALA A 54 3.76 -7.02 -34.72
N ILE A 55 3.86 -5.69 -34.68
CA ILE A 55 3.91 -4.84 -35.88
C ILE A 55 5.09 -5.23 -36.78
N ARG A 56 6.28 -5.42 -36.22
CA ARG A 56 7.48 -5.82 -37.00
C ARG A 56 7.32 -7.19 -37.65
N ILE A 57 6.67 -8.14 -36.98
CA ILE A 57 6.38 -9.46 -37.56
C ILE A 57 5.38 -9.34 -38.71
N PHE A 58 4.33 -8.53 -38.55
CA PHE A 58 3.35 -8.29 -39.62
C PHE A 58 3.98 -7.59 -40.84
N GLN A 59 4.97 -6.73 -40.62
CA GLN A 59 5.76 -6.07 -41.67
C GLN A 59 6.83 -6.97 -42.30
N GLY A 60 6.98 -8.23 -41.85
CA GLY A 60 8.00 -9.16 -42.33
C GLY A 60 9.43 -8.83 -41.88
N GLN A 61 9.61 -7.89 -40.95
CA GLN A 61 10.91 -7.41 -40.47
C GLN A 61 11.44 -8.19 -39.27
N ALA A 62 10.65 -9.09 -38.69
CA ALA A 62 11.02 -9.89 -37.54
C ALA A 62 10.48 -11.31 -37.63
N ASP A 63 11.27 -12.26 -37.13
CA ASP A 63 10.87 -13.66 -37.02
C ASP A 63 9.80 -13.84 -35.92
N ARG A 64 8.86 -14.76 -36.16
CA ARG A 64 7.73 -15.06 -35.26
C ARG A 64 8.20 -15.50 -33.88
N SER A 65 9.37 -16.14 -33.79
CA SER A 65 10.00 -16.56 -32.53
C SER A 65 10.21 -15.41 -31.54
N ARG A 66 10.41 -14.17 -32.02
CA ARG A 66 10.68 -13.00 -31.16
C ARG A 66 9.49 -12.54 -30.34
N ILE A 67 8.25 -12.96 -30.67
CA ILE A 67 7.05 -12.57 -29.93
C ILE A 67 6.94 -13.26 -28.57
N VAL A 68 7.61 -14.41 -28.40
CA VAL A 68 7.50 -15.25 -27.19
C VAL A 68 7.98 -14.49 -25.95
N LEU A 69 9.07 -13.73 -26.07
CA LEU A 69 9.65 -13.01 -24.94
C LEU A 69 8.76 -11.85 -24.46
N PRO A 70 8.29 -10.91 -25.31
CA PRO A 70 7.32 -9.90 -24.89
C PRO A 70 6.01 -10.49 -24.35
N LEU A 71 5.51 -11.57 -24.95
CA LEU A 71 4.29 -12.25 -24.50
C LEU A 71 4.47 -12.85 -23.10
N PHE A 72 5.61 -13.48 -22.82
CA PHE A 72 5.95 -14.00 -21.50
C PHE A 72 5.93 -12.89 -20.45
N TRP A 73 6.53 -11.74 -20.72
CA TRP A 73 6.51 -10.60 -19.79
C TRP A 73 5.10 -10.08 -19.50
N VAL A 74 4.25 -9.96 -20.53
CA VAL A 74 2.85 -9.56 -20.34
C VAL A 74 2.12 -10.56 -19.45
N LEU A 75 2.25 -11.86 -19.71
CA LEU A 75 1.63 -12.91 -18.89
C LEU A 75 2.14 -12.93 -17.45
N LEU A 76 3.45 -12.70 -17.26
CA LEU A 76 4.06 -12.60 -15.94
C LEU A 76 3.48 -11.43 -15.14
N PHE A 77 3.38 -10.25 -15.73
CA PHE A 77 2.83 -9.08 -15.03
C PHE A 77 1.31 -9.17 -14.79
N VAL A 78 0.55 -9.78 -15.71
CA VAL A 78 -0.88 -10.04 -15.48
C VAL A 78 -1.07 -11.02 -14.33
N SER A 79 -0.24 -12.08 -14.26
CA SER A 79 -0.34 -13.10 -13.23
C SER A 79 0.10 -12.63 -11.83
N TYR A 80 0.86 -11.53 -11.73
CA TYR A 80 1.23 -10.89 -10.46
C TYR A 80 0.01 -10.54 -9.58
N ASN A 81 -1.12 -10.16 -10.18
CA ASN A 81 -2.34 -9.85 -9.41
C ASN A 81 -2.83 -11.03 -8.54
N TYR A 82 -2.60 -12.26 -8.99
CA TYR A 82 -2.95 -13.46 -8.22
C TYR A 82 -1.97 -13.70 -7.07
N TRP A 83 -0.69 -13.38 -7.26
CA TRP A 83 0.33 -13.48 -6.22
C TRP A 83 0.05 -12.53 -5.04
N MET A 84 -0.58 -11.37 -5.32
CA MET A 84 -0.95 -10.40 -4.29
C MET A 84 -1.95 -10.96 -3.27
N VAL A 85 -2.75 -11.97 -3.64
CA VAL A 85 -3.67 -12.65 -2.71
C VAL A 85 -2.91 -13.29 -1.55
N LEU A 86 -1.73 -13.87 -1.81
CA LEU A 86 -0.89 -14.47 -0.78
C LEU A 86 -0.34 -13.44 0.21
N MET A 87 -0.10 -12.20 -0.25
CA MET A 87 0.31 -11.09 0.63
C MET A 87 -0.79 -10.68 1.61
N GLY A 88 -2.05 -11.02 1.32
CA GLY A 88 -3.16 -10.92 2.28
C GLY A 88 -2.86 -11.66 3.58
N LEU A 89 -2.18 -12.81 3.52
CA LEU A 89 -1.81 -13.59 4.72
C LEU A 89 -0.77 -12.88 5.58
N VAL A 90 0.19 -12.20 4.95
CA VAL A 90 1.21 -11.41 5.68
C VAL A 90 0.52 -10.26 6.43
N ARG A 91 -0.43 -9.60 5.78
CA ARG A 91 -1.23 -8.53 6.40
C ARG A 91 -2.07 -9.04 7.57
N GLU A 92 -2.74 -10.17 7.42
CA GLU A 92 -3.50 -10.75 8.53
C GLU A 92 -2.60 -11.17 9.68
N LYS A 93 -1.43 -11.73 9.40
CA LYS A 93 -0.46 -12.09 10.44
C LYS A 93 0.07 -10.87 11.19
N LEU A 94 0.32 -9.76 10.49
CA LEU A 94 0.66 -8.48 11.12
C LEU A 94 -0.49 -7.97 12.00
N ASN A 95 -1.72 -8.02 11.49
CA ASN A 95 -2.91 -7.59 12.23
C ASN A 95 -3.14 -8.41 13.50
N LEU A 96 -2.91 -9.73 13.45
CA LEU A 96 -2.95 -10.61 14.62
C LEU A 96 -1.89 -10.24 15.65
N ASN A 97 -0.67 -9.95 15.23
CA ASN A 97 0.41 -9.54 16.13
C ASN A 97 0.12 -8.19 16.79
N LEU A 98 -0.38 -7.21 16.02
CA LEU A 98 -0.86 -5.93 16.55
C LEU A 98 -1.99 -6.15 17.57
N THR A 99 -2.98 -6.98 17.22
CA THR A 99 -4.12 -7.28 18.10
C THR A 99 -3.66 -7.88 19.42
N LYS A 100 -2.73 -8.83 19.40
CA LYS A 100 -2.15 -9.43 20.62
C LYS A 100 -1.47 -8.37 21.50
N ALA A 101 -0.63 -7.52 20.91
CA ALA A 101 0.10 -6.48 21.64
C ALA A 101 -0.84 -5.42 22.25
N PHE A 102 -1.86 -5.00 21.49
CA PHE A 102 -2.85 -4.02 21.95
C PHE A 102 -3.77 -4.60 23.03
N ARG A 103 -4.28 -5.83 22.85
CA ARG A 103 -5.12 -6.48 23.86
C ARG A 103 -4.38 -6.61 25.19
N ALA A 104 -3.12 -7.06 25.17
CA ALA A 104 -2.31 -7.16 26.38
C ALA A 104 -2.17 -5.80 27.10
N ALA A 105 -1.84 -4.74 26.36
CA ALA A 105 -1.66 -3.41 26.93
C ALA A 105 -2.97 -2.78 27.44
N VAL A 106 -4.09 -3.02 26.75
CA VAL A 106 -5.42 -2.55 27.18
C VAL A 106 -5.87 -3.28 28.44
N THR A 107 -5.70 -4.60 28.51
CA THR A 107 -6.04 -5.40 29.70
C THR A 107 -5.22 -4.94 30.91
N GLU A 108 -3.92 -4.69 30.74
CA GLU A 108 -3.04 -4.17 31.79
C GLU A 108 -3.46 -2.77 32.27
N LYS A 109 -3.95 -1.91 31.37
CA LYS A 109 -4.48 -0.59 31.75
C LYS A 109 -5.84 -0.69 32.46
N ARG A 110 -6.74 -1.57 32.00
CA ARG A 110 -8.04 -1.83 32.64
C ARG A 110 -7.87 -2.44 34.04
N ALA A 111 -6.91 -3.34 34.24
CA ALA A 111 -6.62 -3.93 35.54
C ALA A 111 -6.11 -2.91 36.58
N ARG A 112 -5.61 -1.74 36.14
CA ARG A 112 -5.16 -0.64 37.01
C ARG A 112 -6.21 0.47 37.16
N LEU A 113 -7.39 0.35 36.53
CA LEU A 113 -8.46 1.32 36.73
C LEU A 113 -9.07 1.14 38.12
N GLU A 114 -9.33 2.23 38.82
CA GLU A 114 -10.07 2.21 40.08
C GLU A 114 -11.51 1.72 39.85
N TYR A 115 -12.04 0.95 40.81
CA TYR A 115 -13.37 0.33 40.75
C TYR A 115 -14.49 1.33 40.42
N ARG A 116 -14.34 2.59 40.89
CA ARG A 116 -15.28 3.70 40.67
C ARG A 116 -15.54 4.02 39.19
N HIS A 117 -14.59 3.76 38.30
CA HIS A 117 -14.73 4.03 36.86
C HIS A 117 -15.36 2.88 36.07
N VAL A 118 -15.40 1.68 36.65
CA VAL A 118 -16.04 0.50 36.04
C VAL A 118 -17.55 0.52 36.29
N GLU A 119 -17.99 1.09 37.41
CA GLU A 119 -19.40 1.15 37.81
C GLU A 119 -20.17 2.31 37.16
N ASN A 120 -19.46 3.33 36.67
CA ASN A 120 -20.07 4.43 35.92
C ASN A 120 -20.26 4.03 34.44
N ASN A 121 -21.50 3.73 34.06
CA ASN A 121 -21.89 3.33 32.71
C ASN A 121 -21.42 4.30 31.60
N GLU A 122 -21.44 5.62 31.84
CA GLU A 122 -20.99 6.59 30.83
C GLU A 122 -19.47 6.55 30.62
N THR A 123 -18.72 6.39 31.72
CA THR A 123 -17.26 6.28 31.65
C THR A 123 -16.85 4.96 31.00
N TRP A 124 -17.57 3.88 31.32
CA TRP A 124 -17.34 2.56 30.74
C TRP A 124 -17.67 2.50 29.24
N ASP A 125 -18.79 3.11 28.81
CA ASP A 125 -19.16 3.19 27.38
C ASP A 125 -18.10 3.93 26.56
N LEU A 126 -17.55 5.03 27.09
CA LEU A 126 -16.45 5.76 26.44
C LEU A 126 -15.19 4.88 26.28
N VAL A 127 -14.84 4.12 27.33
CA VAL A 127 -13.68 3.21 27.33
C VAL A 127 -13.89 2.06 26.34
N GLU A 128 -15.10 1.54 26.22
CA GLU A 128 -15.43 0.50 25.25
C GLU A 128 -15.36 1.03 23.81
N ARG A 129 -15.93 2.20 23.57
CA ARG A 129 -15.99 2.83 22.25
C ARG A 129 -14.61 3.25 21.74
N VAL A 130 -13.78 3.86 22.58
CA VAL A 130 -12.38 4.21 22.24
C VAL A 130 -11.49 2.97 22.15
N GLY A 131 -11.80 1.93 22.94
CA GLY A 131 -11.12 0.64 22.90
C GLY A 131 -11.52 -0.27 21.74
N LYS A 132 -12.43 0.16 20.86
CA LYS A 132 -12.95 -0.66 19.76
C LYS A 132 -11.91 -0.78 18.64
N ASP A 133 -11.24 -1.93 18.62
CA ASP A 133 -10.26 -2.34 17.61
C ASP A 133 -9.12 -1.33 17.29
N PRO A 134 -8.33 -0.91 18.30
CA PRO A 134 -7.19 -0.01 18.09
C PRO A 134 -6.12 -0.62 17.18
N ALA A 135 -5.97 -1.95 17.21
CA ALA A 135 -5.03 -2.67 16.36
C ALA A 135 -5.40 -2.58 14.88
N GLY A 136 -6.66 -2.83 14.54
CA GLY A 136 -7.14 -2.71 13.17
C GLY A 136 -7.07 -1.28 12.64
N GLN A 137 -7.34 -0.27 13.48
CA GLN A 137 -7.20 1.14 13.08
C GLN A 137 -5.75 1.50 12.76
N ILE A 138 -4.80 1.08 13.60
CA ILE A 138 -3.36 1.37 13.39
C ILE A 138 -2.83 0.59 12.18
N GLY A 139 -3.20 -0.68 12.04
CA GLY A 139 -2.82 -1.49 10.88
C GLY A 139 -3.36 -0.91 9.56
N LYS A 140 -4.61 -0.43 9.55
CA LYS A 140 -5.20 0.26 8.39
C LYS A 140 -4.52 1.59 8.10
N GLY A 141 -4.25 2.41 9.12
CA GLY A 141 -3.56 3.68 8.97
C GLY A 141 -2.16 3.50 8.39
N PHE A 142 -1.37 2.57 8.94
CA PHE A 142 -0.05 2.20 8.42
C PHE A 142 -0.09 1.82 6.94
N ARG A 143 -0.98 0.89 6.59
CA ARG A 143 -1.21 0.44 5.21
C ARG A 143 -1.55 1.61 4.29
N ASN A 144 -2.43 2.51 4.71
CA ASN A 144 -2.83 3.64 3.88
C ASN A 144 -1.62 4.55 3.59
N LEU A 145 -0.74 4.77 4.58
CA LEU A 145 0.51 5.52 4.36
C LEU A 145 1.43 4.82 3.36
N VAL A 146 1.58 3.49 3.45
CA VAL A 146 2.40 2.71 2.50
C VAL A 146 1.83 2.82 1.08
N ILE A 147 0.51 2.68 0.91
CA ILE A 147 -0.16 2.80 -0.39
C ILE A 147 -0.03 4.23 -0.93
N MET A 148 -0.23 5.25 -0.10
CA MET A 148 -0.05 6.65 -0.49
C MET A 148 1.38 6.92 -0.98
N ALA A 149 2.40 6.45 -0.25
CA ALA A 149 3.79 6.54 -0.69
C ALA A 149 4.01 5.82 -2.04
N GLY A 150 3.41 4.65 -2.20
CA GLY A 150 3.41 3.89 -3.45
C GLY A 150 2.80 4.64 -4.63
N LEU A 151 1.71 5.39 -4.42
CA LEU A 151 1.10 6.22 -5.46
C LEU A 151 2.07 7.28 -5.99
N PHE A 152 2.84 7.94 -5.13
CA PHE A 152 3.87 8.89 -5.57
C PHE A 152 4.96 8.21 -6.42
N ILE A 153 5.40 7.01 -6.02
CA ILE A 153 6.36 6.21 -6.79
C ILE A 153 5.78 5.85 -8.16
N ARG A 154 4.53 5.39 -8.20
CA ARG A 154 3.85 5.00 -9.43
C ARG A 154 3.72 6.18 -10.39
N ILE A 155 3.19 7.32 -9.92
CA ILE A 155 3.05 8.53 -10.72
C ILE A 155 4.42 9.00 -11.21
N GLY A 156 5.40 9.11 -10.31
CA GLY A 156 6.76 9.52 -10.66
C GLY A 156 7.40 8.62 -11.72
N SER A 157 7.28 7.31 -11.58
CA SER A 157 7.86 6.35 -12.53
C SER A 157 7.22 6.42 -13.93
N ILE A 158 5.89 6.59 -14.02
CA ILE A 158 5.19 6.74 -15.29
C ILE A 158 5.57 8.06 -15.96
N LEU A 159 5.59 9.17 -15.21
CA LEU A 159 6.00 10.48 -15.72
C LEU A 159 7.44 10.46 -16.22
N MET A 160 8.34 9.77 -15.51
CA MET A 160 9.74 9.60 -15.91
C MET A 160 9.86 8.91 -17.28
N ILE A 161 9.13 7.81 -17.50
CA ILE A 161 9.14 7.10 -18.79
C ILE A 161 8.57 7.98 -19.90
N LEU A 162 7.50 8.72 -19.61
CA LEU A 162 6.90 9.65 -20.57
C LEU A 162 7.89 10.76 -20.95
N LEU A 163 8.58 11.37 -20.00
CA LEU A 163 9.59 12.40 -20.28
C LEU A 163 10.69 11.89 -21.22
N LEU A 164 11.13 10.64 -21.04
CA LEU A 164 12.16 10.02 -21.88
C LEU A 164 11.70 9.73 -23.32
N ARG A 165 10.40 9.54 -23.55
CA ARG A 165 9.83 9.24 -24.88
C ARG A 165 9.18 10.44 -25.57
N VAL A 166 8.43 11.24 -24.81
CA VAL A 166 7.62 12.37 -25.28
C VAL A 166 7.67 13.50 -24.23
N TRP A 167 8.65 14.38 -24.35
CA TRP A 167 8.95 15.44 -23.37
C TRP A 167 7.79 16.41 -23.10
N TRP A 168 6.88 16.62 -24.06
CA TRP A 168 5.75 17.55 -23.92
C TRP A 168 4.50 16.92 -23.29
N ALA A 169 4.35 15.58 -23.34
CA ALA A 169 3.15 14.89 -22.86
C ALA A 169 2.88 15.08 -21.35
N PRO A 170 3.88 15.08 -20.46
CA PRO A 170 3.68 15.34 -19.04
C PRO A 170 3.06 16.70 -18.73
N PHE A 171 3.45 17.76 -19.45
CA PHE A 171 2.89 19.10 -19.26
C PHE A 171 1.41 19.15 -19.61
N VAL A 172 1.00 18.45 -20.67
CA VAL A 172 -0.41 18.34 -21.06
C VAL A 172 -1.20 17.60 -19.97
N ILE A 173 -0.69 16.48 -19.46
CA ILE A 173 -1.36 15.70 -18.39
C ILE A 173 -1.55 16.56 -17.13
N VAL A 174 -0.53 17.32 -16.72
CA VAL A 174 -0.64 18.22 -15.56
C VAL A 174 -1.66 19.33 -15.82
N ALA A 175 -1.64 19.94 -17.01
CA ALA A 175 -2.59 21.00 -17.37
C ALA A 175 -4.05 20.52 -17.32
N PHE A 176 -4.34 19.28 -17.73
CA PHE A 176 -5.66 18.67 -17.61
C PHE A 176 -6.03 18.22 -16.19
N SER A 177 -5.04 17.91 -15.35
CA SER A 177 -5.29 17.45 -13.98
C SER A 177 -5.72 18.58 -13.04
N ILE A 178 -5.22 19.82 -13.26
CA ILE A 178 -5.57 21.01 -12.47
C ILE A 178 -7.10 21.30 -12.45
N PRO A 179 -7.81 21.37 -13.61
CA PRO A 179 -9.25 21.62 -13.61
C PRO A 179 -10.05 20.46 -13.02
N LEU A 180 -9.55 19.22 -13.10
CA LEU A 180 -10.20 18.06 -12.49
C LEU A 180 -10.16 18.15 -10.96
N LEU A 181 -9.00 18.48 -10.39
CA LEU A 181 -8.81 18.64 -8.94
C LEU A 181 -9.59 19.82 -8.36
N ARG A 182 -9.79 20.88 -9.15
CA ARG A 182 -10.61 22.04 -8.76
C ARG A 182 -12.11 21.74 -8.76
N ARG A 183 -12.57 20.68 -9.44
CA ARG A 183 -14.00 20.34 -9.52
C ARG A 183 -14.49 19.50 -8.33
N GLU A 184 -13.59 18.95 -7.52
CA GLU A 184 -13.91 18.12 -6.35
C GLU A 184 -13.72 18.84 -4.99
N SER A 185 -13.36 20.13 -4.99
CA SER A 185 -13.29 21.02 -3.81
C SER A 185 -14.46 21.98 -3.75
#